data_AF-A0A9P6EDT0-F1
#
_entry.id   AF-A0A9P6EDT0-F1
#
_cell.length_a   1.000
_cell.length_b   1.000
_cell.length_c   1.000
_cell.angle_alpha   90.00
_cell.angle_beta   90.00
_cell.angle_gamma   90.00
#
_symmetry.space_group_name_H-M   'P 1'
#
loop_
_entity.id
_entity.type
_entity.pdbx_description
1 polymer ?
#
loop_
_entity_poly.entity_id
_entity_poly.type
_entity_poly.pdbx_seq_one_letter_code
_entity_poly.pdbx_strand_id
1 'polypeptide(L)'
;MSSIQVSCQVCYVPFGTLDNDRAPYALSCSHICCIGCLGVHQSSCPLCYMANDDAACRRVLNLRPDISKISSPGLQDVDRMRQLQDAISRVDEQTSLYRLRHLHEMANSFLETQPRNRVRDLRSVHCHR
;
A
#
# COMPACT_ATOMS: atom_id res chain seq x y z
N MET A 1 28.32 5.32 8.43
CA MET A 1 27.15 5.84 7.70
C MET A 1 25.97 5.75 8.65
N SER A 2 25.54 6.87 9.24
CA SER A 2 24.38 6.86 10.14
C SER A 2 23.13 6.60 9.30
N SER A 3 22.45 5.48 9.53
CA SER A 3 21.15 5.24 8.92
C SER A 3 20.17 6.28 9.45
N ILE A 4 19.56 7.05 8.55
CA ILE A 4 18.50 7.97 8.94
C ILE A 4 17.28 7.11 9.30
N GLN A 5 17.07 6.88 10.59
CA GLN A 5 15.88 6.19 11.08
C GLN A 5 14.71 7.17 11.11
N VAL A 6 13.75 6.97 10.20
CA VAL A 6 12.52 7.75 10.17
C VAL A 6 11.63 7.32 11.34
N SER A 7 11.15 8.29 12.12
CA SER A 7 10.41 8.05 13.38
C SER A 7 9.07 8.80 13.40
N CYS A 8 8.15 8.32 14.22
CA CYS A 8 6.87 8.97 14.44
C CYS A 8 7.05 10.37 15.04
N GLN A 9 6.43 11.39 14.45
CA GLN A 9 6.53 12.77 14.95
C GLN A 9 5.75 13.02 16.25
N VAL A 10 4.94 12.04 16.71
CA VAL A 10 4.13 12.14 17.94
C VAL A 10 4.78 11.40 19.11
N CYS A 11 5.11 10.12 18.92
CA CYS A 11 5.72 9.29 19.98
C CYS A 11 7.24 9.14 19.86
N TYR A 12 7.86 9.67 18.80
CA TYR A 12 9.31 9.63 18.56
C TYR A 12 9.93 8.23 18.44
N VAL A 13 9.10 7.21 18.25
CA VAL A 13 9.53 5.81 18.03
C VAL A 13 9.82 5.58 16.54
N PRO A 14 10.91 4.87 16.19
CA PRO A 14 11.23 4.51 14.80
C PRO A 14 10.14 3.69 14.12
N PHE A 15 9.95 3.92 12.82
CA PHE A 15 9.09 3.09 11.97
C PHE A 15 9.80 1.78 11.59
N GLY A 16 9.02 0.70 11.39
CA GLY A 16 9.55 -0.57 10.85
C GLY A 16 9.75 -1.72 11.86
N THR A 17 9.38 -1.54 13.13
CA THR A 17 9.09 -2.69 14.01
C THR A 17 7.83 -3.40 13.50
N LEU A 18 7.85 -4.74 13.44
CA LEU A 18 6.79 -5.62 12.91
C LEU A 18 5.40 -5.45 13.58
N ASP A 19 5.29 -4.62 14.60
CA ASP A 19 4.03 -4.27 15.24
C ASP A 19 3.19 -3.36 14.32
N ASN A 20 1.98 -3.83 13.97
CA ASN A 20 1.08 -3.15 13.03
C ASN A 20 0.79 -1.68 13.38
N ASP A 21 0.85 -1.31 14.66
CA ASP A 21 0.56 0.05 15.15
C ASP A 21 1.68 1.05 14.84
N ARG A 22 2.84 0.56 14.37
CA ARG A 22 4.04 1.34 14.06
C ARG A 22 4.23 1.59 12.57
N ALA A 23 3.26 1.24 11.74
CA ALA A 23 3.27 1.63 10.33
C ALA A 23 3.16 3.17 10.19
N PRO A 24 3.98 3.83 9.34
CA PRO A 24 3.89 5.26 9.10
C PRO A 24 2.64 5.62 8.30
N TYR A 25 1.97 6.69 8.69
CA TYR A 25 0.83 7.28 7.97
C TYR A 25 1.06 8.77 7.74
N ALA A 26 0.90 9.20 6.49
CA ALA A 26 0.96 10.60 6.10
C ALA A 26 -0.44 11.21 6.10
N LEU A 27 -0.62 12.27 6.89
CA LEU A 27 -1.84 13.06 6.95
C LEU A 27 -1.93 14.04 5.76
N SER A 28 -3.12 14.55 5.47
CA SER A 28 -3.33 15.60 4.44
C SER A 28 -2.54 16.87 4.72
N CYS A 29 -2.26 17.14 5.99
CA CYS A 29 -1.44 18.26 6.44
C CYS A 29 0.08 18.01 6.33
N SER A 30 0.52 16.96 5.64
CA SER A 30 1.93 16.55 5.44
C SER A 30 2.69 16.03 6.67
N HIS A 31 2.03 15.95 7.83
CA HIS A 31 2.60 15.32 9.02
C HIS A 31 2.58 13.80 8.94
N ILE A 32 3.59 13.16 9.53
CA ILE A 32 3.77 11.70 9.52
C ILE A 32 3.72 11.16 10.95
N CYS A 33 2.75 10.31 11.23
CA CYS A 33 2.56 9.67 12.52
C CYS A 33 2.34 8.16 12.37
N CYS A 34 2.54 7.38 13.44
CA CYS A 34 2.19 5.96 13.40
C CYS A 34 0.68 5.76 13.57
N ILE A 35 0.15 4.63 13.09
CA ILE A 35 -1.28 4.29 13.17
C ILE A 35 -1.79 4.33 14.62
N GLY A 36 -0.99 3.83 15.57
CA GLY A 36 -1.36 3.89 17.00
C GLY A 36 -1.58 5.33 17.51
N CYS A 37 -0.72 6.27 17.12
CA CYS A 37 -0.90 7.68 17.49
C CYS A 37 -2.07 8.32 16.74
N LEU A 38 -2.34 7.93 15.49
CA LEU A 38 -3.49 8.43 14.74
C LEU A 38 -4.82 8.00 15.39
N GLY A 39 -4.89 6.78 15.93
CA GLY A 39 -6.11 6.23 16.54
C GLY A 39 -6.62 6.97 17.77
N VAL A 40 -5.74 7.70 18.46
CA VAL A 40 -6.10 8.56 19.60
C VAL A 40 -6.73 9.87 19.15
N HIS A 41 -6.34 10.38 17.98
CA HIS A 41 -6.69 11.73 17.50
C HIS A 41 -7.66 11.71 16.29
N GLN A 42 -8.48 10.66 16.17
CA GLN A 42 -9.33 10.21 15.04
C GLN A 42 -9.81 11.24 14.00
N SER A 43 -10.10 12.49 14.40
CA SER A 43 -10.65 13.54 13.54
C SER A 43 -9.67 14.68 13.18
N SER A 44 -8.48 14.74 13.77
CA SER A 44 -7.54 15.86 13.57
C SER A 44 -6.07 15.46 13.66
N CYS A 45 -5.21 16.24 13.01
CA CYS A 45 -3.77 16.05 13.12
C CYS A 45 -3.30 16.31 14.57
N PRO A 46 -2.55 15.40 15.21
CA PRO A 46 -2.03 15.62 16.56
C PRO A 46 -0.98 16.75 16.67
N LEU A 47 -0.44 17.22 15.54
CA LEU A 47 0.62 18.23 15.51
C LEU A 47 0.13 19.63 15.13
N CYS A 48 -0.83 19.72 14.20
CA CYS A 48 -1.33 21.01 13.71
C CYS A 48 -2.85 21.17 13.84
N TYR A 49 -3.56 20.17 14.37
CA TYR A 49 -5.01 20.17 14.61
C TYR A 49 -5.89 20.40 13.37
N MET A 50 -5.30 20.41 12.17
CA MET A 50 -6.10 20.41 10.94
C MET A 50 -6.98 19.16 10.90
N ALA A 51 -8.23 19.35 10.51
CA ALA A 51 -9.17 18.26 10.34
C ALA A 51 -8.62 17.27 9.31
N ASN A 52 -8.63 15.99 9.68
CA ASN A 52 -8.29 14.93 8.74
C ASN A 52 -9.55 14.50 7.99
N ASP A 53 -9.38 13.89 6.82
CA ASP A 53 -10.47 13.17 6.17
C ASP A 53 -10.85 11.97 7.05
N ASP A 54 -11.98 12.08 7.74
CA ASP A 54 -12.53 11.06 8.63
C ASP A 54 -12.70 9.71 7.90
N ALA A 55 -13.04 9.72 6.61
CA ALA A 55 -13.18 8.48 5.84
C ALA A 55 -11.83 7.83 5.52
N ALA A 56 -10.77 8.61 5.32
CA ALA A 56 -9.42 8.08 5.16
C ALA A 56 -8.85 7.56 6.49
N CYS A 57 -9.02 8.32 7.58
CA CYS A 57 -8.58 7.92 8.91
C CYS A 57 -9.29 6.67 9.37
N ARG A 58 -10.63 6.60 9.24
CA ARG A 58 -11.39 5.40 9.60
C ARG A 58 -11.01 4.20 8.76
N ARG A 59 -10.65 4.33 7.48
CA ARG A 59 -10.16 3.17 6.69
C ARG A 59 -8.84 2.62 7.20
N VAL A 60 -7.94 3.49 7.64
CA VAL A 60 -6.62 3.11 8.17
C VAL A 60 -6.75 2.57 9.59
N LEU A 61 -7.60 3.17 10.42
CA LEU A 61 -7.89 2.71 11.77
C LEU A 61 -8.76 1.45 11.77
N ASN A 62 -9.58 1.23 10.74
CA ASN A 62 -10.25 -0.03 10.43
C ASN A 62 -9.34 -0.96 9.63
N LEU A 63 -8.05 -1.08 9.95
CA LEU A 63 -7.18 -2.17 9.47
C LEU A 63 -7.55 -3.54 10.08
N ARG A 64 -8.84 -3.78 10.36
CA ARG A 64 -9.60 -4.96 9.93
C ARG A 64 -11.11 -4.68 9.95
N PRO A 65 -11.79 -4.48 8.82
CA PRO A 65 -13.17 -4.90 8.66
C PRO A 65 -13.11 -6.33 8.12
N ASP A 66 -13.13 -7.33 9.00
CA ASP A 66 -13.26 -8.75 8.65
C ASP A 66 -12.35 -9.27 7.50
N ILE A 67 -11.19 -9.82 7.87
CA ILE A 67 -10.48 -10.77 6.97
C ILE A 67 -11.33 -12.02 6.69
N SER A 68 -12.46 -12.19 7.38
CA SER A 68 -13.50 -13.20 7.11
C SER A 68 -14.15 -13.09 5.71
N LYS A 69 -13.98 -11.97 4.98
CA LYS A 69 -14.48 -11.80 3.60
C LYS A 69 -13.40 -11.39 2.58
N ILE A 70 -12.14 -11.42 2.97
CA ILE A 70 -11.08 -11.51 1.97
C ILE A 70 -11.05 -12.99 1.60
N SER A 71 -11.65 -13.38 0.48
CA SER A 71 -11.25 -14.62 -0.18
C SER A 71 -9.74 -14.55 -0.27
N SER A 72 -9.05 -15.31 0.58
CA SER A 72 -7.61 -15.48 0.49
C SER A 72 -7.31 -15.76 -0.98
N PRO A 73 -6.31 -15.10 -1.59
CA PRO A 73 -5.86 -15.53 -2.91
C PRO A 73 -5.67 -17.04 -2.81
N GLY A 74 -6.33 -17.80 -3.70
CA GLY A 74 -6.13 -19.24 -3.69
C GLY A 74 -4.63 -19.51 -3.78
N LEU A 75 -4.13 -20.63 -3.25
CA LEU A 75 -2.70 -20.98 -3.34
C LEU A 75 -2.16 -20.76 -4.78
N GLN A 76 -2.99 -21.01 -5.80
CA GLN A 76 -2.70 -20.76 -7.22
C GLN A 76 -2.48 -19.28 -7.60
N ASP A 77 -3.19 -18.33 -6.97
CA ASP A 77 -3.02 -16.90 -7.25
C ASP A 77 -1.71 -16.37 -6.69
N VAL A 78 -1.30 -16.86 -5.52
CA VAL A 78 -0.01 -16.51 -4.90
C VAL A 78 1.16 -17.05 -5.74
N ASP A 79 1.05 -18.29 -6.22
CA ASP A 79 2.06 -18.90 -7.09
C ASP A 79 2.16 -18.17 -8.43
N ARG A 80 1.02 -17.82 -9.04
CA ARG A 80 1.00 -17.03 -10.29
C ARG A 80 1.57 -15.63 -10.10
N MET A 81 1.27 -14.97 -8.98
CA MET A 81 1.83 -13.67 -8.66
C MET A 81 3.36 -13.75 -8.52
N ARG A 82 3.87 -14.78 -7.83
CA ARG A 82 5.31 -15.01 -7.68
C ARG A 82 5.98 -15.28 -9.03
N GLN A 83 5.36 -16.10 -9.88
CA GLN A 83 5.86 -16.38 -11.23
C GLN A 83 5.94 -15.13 -12.10
N LEU A 84 4.90 -14.27 -12.06
CA LEU A 84 4.92 -13.00 -12.77
C LEU A 84 6.01 -12.06 -12.23
N GLN A 85 6.17 -11.98 -10.91
CA GLN A 85 7.18 -11.14 -10.28
C GLN A 85 8.60 -11.60 -10.65
N ASP A 86 8.87 -12.91 -10.62
CA ASP A 86 10.15 -13.50 -11.04
C ASP A 86 10.42 -13.33 -12.53
N ALA A 87 9.38 -13.37 -13.36
CA ALA A 87 9.50 -13.14 -14.80
C ALA A 87 9.82 -11.66 -15.10
N ILE A 88 9.17 -10.72 -14.39
CA ILE A 88 9.44 -9.28 -14.49
C ILE A 88 10.85 -8.95 -14.02
N SER A 89 11.32 -9.53 -12.91
CA SER A 89 12.66 -9.24 -12.37
C SER A 89 13.81 -9.71 -13.27
N ARG A 90 13.53 -10.60 -14.24
CA ARG A 90 14.50 -11.12 -15.21
C ARG A 90 14.47 -10.36 -16.54
N VAL A 91 13.61 -9.35 -16.68
CA VAL A 91 13.60 -8.50 -17.88
C VAL A 91 14.83 -7.60 -17.86
N ASP A 92 15.55 -7.61 -18.98
CA ASP A 92 16.76 -6.83 -19.23
C ASP A 92 16.76 -6.27 -20.66
N GLU A 93 17.82 -5.56 -21.04
CA GLU A 93 17.98 -4.95 -22.37
C GLU A 93 18.03 -5.97 -23.53
N GLN A 94 18.34 -7.24 -23.22
CA GLN A 94 18.47 -8.31 -24.21
C GLN A 94 17.19 -9.14 -24.35
N THR A 95 16.18 -8.83 -23.55
CA THR A 95 14.91 -9.56 -23.53
C THR A 95 14.16 -9.34 -24.85
N SER A 96 13.85 -10.43 -25.54
CA SER A 96 13.20 -10.35 -26.85
C SER A 96 11.81 -9.71 -26.78
N LEU A 97 11.44 -8.98 -27.83
CA LEU A 97 10.11 -8.36 -27.96
C LEU A 97 8.97 -9.39 -27.83
N TYR A 98 9.18 -10.61 -28.33
CA TYR A 98 8.23 -11.71 -28.17
C TYR A 98 8.00 -12.04 -26.69
N ARG A 99 9.08 -12.17 -25.92
CA ARG A 99 9.02 -12.49 -24.49
C ARG A 99 8.36 -11.37 -23.69
N LEU A 100 8.60 -10.12 -24.05
CA LEU A 100 7.94 -8.95 -23.45
C LEU A 100 6.43 -8.95 -23.72
N ARG A 101 6.00 -9.22 -24.96
CA ARG A 101 4.58 -9.31 -25.31
C ARG A 101 3.88 -10.43 -24.54
N HIS A 102 4.51 -11.60 -24.48
CA HIS A 102 3.97 -12.73 -23.73
C HIS A 102 3.82 -12.41 -22.24
N LEU A 103 4.83 -11.78 -21.62
CA LEU A 103 4.77 -11.37 -20.22
C LEU A 103 3.64 -10.35 -19.97
N HIS A 104 3.46 -9.40 -20.89
CA HIS A 104 2.38 -8.43 -20.83
C HIS A 104 1.00 -9.08 -20.93
N GLU A 105 0.81 -10.05 -21.83
CA GLU A 105 -0.44 -10.82 -21.94
C GLU A 105 -0.73 -11.63 -20.67
N MET A 106 0.29 -12.31 -20.12
CA MET A 106 0.16 -13.05 -18.87
C MET A 106 -0.22 -12.13 -17.70
N ALA A 107 0.42 -10.97 -17.60
CA ALA A 107 0.13 -10.00 -16.55
C ALA A 107 -1.30 -9.45 -16.69
N ASN A 108 -1.73 -9.10 -17.90
CA ASN A 108 -3.09 -8.60 -18.13
C ASN A 108 -4.15 -9.67 -17.82
N SER A 109 -3.96 -10.90 -18.29
CA SER A 109 -4.88 -12.00 -17.99
C SER A 109 -4.99 -12.23 -16.48
N PHE A 110 -3.88 -12.19 -15.75
CA PHE A 110 -3.91 -12.29 -14.29
C PHE A 110 -4.62 -11.11 -13.62
N LEU A 111 -4.39 -9.88 -14.10
CA LEU A 111 -5.04 -8.68 -13.56
C LEU A 111 -6.55 -8.67 -13.83
N GLU A 112 -7.00 -9.21 -14.96
CA GLU A 112 -8.42 -9.37 -15.29
C GLU A 112 -9.14 -10.34 -14.35
N THR A 113 -8.44 -11.34 -13.81
CA THR A 113 -9.01 -12.24 -12.81
C THR A 113 -9.00 -11.65 -11.40
N GLN A 114 -8.33 -10.51 -11.16
CA GLN A 114 -8.29 -9.88 -9.85
C GLN A 114 -9.54 -9.02 -9.57
N PRO A 115 -10.02 -8.99 -8.31
CA PRO A 115 -11.14 -8.13 -7.93
C PRO A 115 -10.77 -6.65 -8.10
N ARG A 116 -11.49 -5.94 -8.99
CA ARG A 116 -11.25 -4.51 -9.29
C ARG A 116 -11.42 -3.56 -8.10
N ASN A 117 -12.08 -4.03 -7.03
CA ASN A 117 -12.27 -3.29 -5.79
C ASN A 117 -11.09 -3.41 -4.80
N ARG A 118 -10.07 -4.23 -5.09
CA ARG A 118 -8.90 -4.42 -4.22
C ARG A 118 -7.68 -3.57 -4.61
N VAL A 119 -7.70 -2.95 -5.79
CA VAL A 119 -6.55 -2.20 -6.32
C VAL A 119 -6.98 -0.76 -6.59
N ARG A 120 -6.34 0.20 -5.91
CA ARG A 120 -6.54 1.63 -6.19
C ARG A 120 -5.93 1.93 -7.55
N ASP A 121 -6.74 2.42 -8.48
CA ASP A 121 -6.24 2.84 -9.79
C ASP A 121 -5.29 4.05 -9.62
N LEU A 122 -4.00 3.83 -9.86
CA LEU A 122 -2.97 4.87 -9.77
C LEU A 122 -3.09 5.91 -10.89
N ARG A 123 -3.88 5.67 -11.93
CA ARG A 123 -4.15 6.64 -13.01
C ARG A 123 -5.14 7.72 -12.59
N SER A 124 -5.96 7.46 -11.55
CA SER A 124 -6.96 8.41 -11.03
C SER A 124 -6.36 9.68 -10.40
N VAL A 125 -5.03 9.80 -10.31
CA VAL A 125 -4.34 10.97 -9.75
C VAL A 125 -4.27 12.14 -10.75
N HIS A 126 -4.67 11.97 -12.02
CA HIS A 126 -4.60 13.02 -13.04
C HIS A 126 -5.93 13.73 -13.35
N CYS A 127 -6.86 13.85 -12.40
CA CYS A 127 -7.91 14.87 -12.53
C CYS A 127 -7.33 16.26 -12.18
N HIS A 128 -6.64 16.86 -13.14
CA HIS A 128 -6.44 18.30 -13.16
C HIS A 128 -7.77 18.98 -13.51
N ARG A 129 -8.22 19.83 -12.58
CA ARG A 129 -9.13 21.00 -12.70
C ARG A 129 -10.29 20.94 -13.68
#